data_AF-A0A0Q9UCW0-F1
#
_entry.id   AF-A0A0Q9UCW0-F1
#
_cell.length_a   1.000
_cell.length_b   1.000
_cell.length_c   1.000
_cell.angle_alpha   90.00
_cell.angle_beta   90.00
_cell.angle_gamma   90.00
#
_symmetry.space_group_name_H-M   'P 1'
#
loop_
_entity.id
_entity.type
_entity.pdbx_description
1 polymer ?
#
loop_
_entity_poly.entity_id
_entity_poly.type
_entity_poly.pdbx_seq_one_letter_code
_entity_poly.pdbx_strand_id
1 'polypeptide(L)'
;MTDVAVDVLRLRGPGAPRLARVAATTLPAALDRALADVGDVRLEHVAVTLDLSVDDYDDETLAVLWAEAIRTQLLADGGGRRDVVAPGGDADASRGPGSWPSPVDVATAARLWTATAGPRPAALPSAVLALADPQVAASARPRLGDAEWRALVATIERALAPQARSGPAAAADTTPSRSLSDPAQPPDAPAPDDASTGDAPTPVAVAPATTPRPVREAEVLAWLAAVAQVAPEGGAPVVLADLTRAAGLVLLYPWLADHCRRAEALHPRLDPVDVRELALAAVVDPDDPTLADDPLVRLLAGRAPGVGVEPRARMPLSGAREIAESADGVLAGFAGLLPGFERSSEPFVRASWIVRAGLLDTDRDPVLLTAATHPLDVLLPRLPFPVGLLKLPWSPPVTVRFR
;
A
#
# COMPACT_ATOMS: atom_id res chain seq x y z
N MET A 1 -8.95 -28.02 19.08
CA MET A 1 -9.32 -28.71 17.83
C MET A 1 -10.48 -27.91 17.30
N THR A 2 -10.20 -27.02 16.35
CA THR A 2 -11.18 -26.06 15.82
C THR A 2 -11.85 -26.73 14.64
N ASP A 3 -13.05 -27.28 14.83
CA ASP A 3 -13.79 -27.93 13.75
C ASP A 3 -14.48 -26.87 12.89
N VAL A 4 -13.78 -26.39 11.86
CA VAL A 4 -14.39 -25.51 10.84
C VAL A 4 -15.19 -26.38 9.87
N ALA A 5 -16.51 -26.49 10.08
CA ALA A 5 -17.41 -27.16 9.17
C ALA A 5 -18.00 -26.15 8.15
N VAL A 6 -17.55 -26.23 6.90
CA VAL A 6 -18.15 -25.48 5.78
C VAL A 6 -19.24 -26.36 5.14
N ASP A 7 -20.50 -26.12 5.51
CA ASP A 7 -21.61 -26.98 5.05
C ASP A 7 -21.96 -26.77 3.56
N VAL A 8 -21.87 -25.54 3.04
CA VAL A 8 -22.24 -25.23 1.65
C VAL A 8 -21.37 -24.10 1.09
N LEU A 9 -20.55 -24.42 0.07
CA LEU A 9 -19.79 -23.44 -0.70
C LEU A 9 -20.51 -23.10 -2.01
N ARG A 10 -20.81 -21.81 -2.23
CA ARG A 10 -21.38 -21.32 -3.49
C ARG A 10 -20.40 -20.40 -4.20
N LEU A 11 -19.86 -20.86 -5.33
CA LEU A 11 -18.92 -20.10 -6.14
C LEU A 11 -19.65 -19.51 -7.35
N ARG A 12 -19.39 -18.24 -7.64
CA ARG A 12 -19.95 -17.50 -8.78
C ARG A 12 -18.83 -16.77 -9.50
N GLY A 13 -18.88 -16.74 -10.83
CA GLY A 13 -17.92 -16.02 -11.67
C GLY A 13 -17.10 -16.92 -12.60
N PRO A 14 -16.27 -16.31 -13.48
CA PRO A 14 -15.56 -17.02 -14.56
C PRO A 14 -14.53 -18.06 -14.06
N GLY A 15 -13.97 -17.87 -12.85
CA GLY A 15 -13.00 -18.78 -12.23
C GLY A 15 -13.60 -19.90 -11.35
N ALA A 16 -14.93 -20.05 -11.31
CA ALA A 16 -15.61 -20.96 -10.37
C ALA A 16 -15.14 -22.43 -10.42
N PRO A 17 -14.85 -23.06 -11.59
CA PRO A 17 -14.37 -24.44 -11.63
C PRO A 17 -12.99 -24.63 -10.99
N ARG A 18 -12.11 -23.64 -11.14
CA ARG A 18 -10.76 -23.67 -10.56
C ARG A 18 -10.82 -23.40 -9.06
N LEU A 19 -11.60 -22.41 -8.64
CA LEU A 19 -11.88 -22.14 -7.23
C LEU A 19 -12.52 -23.35 -6.53
N ALA A 20 -13.38 -24.12 -7.20
CA ALA A 20 -13.95 -25.34 -6.65
C ALA A 20 -12.89 -26.42 -6.36
N ARG A 21 -11.88 -26.52 -7.22
CA ARG A 21 -10.74 -27.42 -7.03
C ARG A 21 -9.89 -26.98 -5.86
N VAL A 22 -9.49 -25.71 -5.84
CA VAL A 22 -8.73 -25.09 -4.74
C VAL A 22 -9.44 -25.26 -3.40
N ALA A 23 -10.76 -25.05 -3.37
CA ALA A 23 -11.59 -25.27 -2.20
C ALA A 23 -11.55 -26.71 -1.67
N ALA A 24 -11.47 -27.70 -2.57
CA ALA A 24 -11.42 -29.11 -2.20
C ALA A 24 -10.03 -29.59 -1.78
N THR A 25 -8.96 -28.96 -2.27
CA THR A 25 -7.59 -29.49 -2.12
C THR A 25 -6.71 -28.67 -1.18
N THR A 26 -6.60 -27.36 -1.41
CA THR A 26 -5.56 -26.50 -0.80
C THR A 26 -6.14 -25.55 0.25
N LEU A 27 -7.39 -25.11 0.07
CA LEU A 27 -8.08 -24.20 0.97
C LEU A 27 -8.22 -24.72 2.42
N PRO A 28 -8.55 -26.01 2.69
CA PRO A 28 -8.74 -26.46 4.07
C PRO A 28 -7.48 -26.25 4.93
N ALA A 29 -6.32 -26.65 4.41
CA ALA A 29 -5.05 -26.47 5.11
C ALA A 29 -4.62 -25.00 5.24
N ALA A 30 -5.04 -24.13 4.31
CA ALA A 30 -4.83 -22.68 4.40
C ALA A 30 -5.74 -22.04 5.46
N LEU A 31 -7.00 -22.46 5.55
CA LEU A 31 -7.96 -22.02 6.56
C LEU A 31 -7.52 -22.43 7.98
N ASP A 32 -7.08 -23.68 8.17
CA ASP A 32 -6.58 -24.13 9.47
C ASP A 32 -5.44 -23.24 9.99
N ARG A 33 -4.58 -22.77 9.09
CA ARG A 33 -3.48 -21.85 9.42
C ARG A 33 -3.96 -20.42 9.67
N ALA A 34 -4.80 -19.89 8.78
CA ALA A 34 -5.32 -18.53 8.88
C ALA A 34 -6.20 -18.33 10.12
N LEU A 35 -6.94 -19.36 10.53
CA LEU A 35 -7.88 -19.29 11.66
C LEU A 35 -7.31 -19.81 12.97
N ALA A 36 -6.02 -20.16 13.02
CA ALA A 36 -5.40 -20.76 14.21
C ALA A 36 -5.48 -19.88 15.46
N ASP A 37 -5.56 -18.56 15.29
CA ASP A 37 -5.65 -17.54 16.34
C ASP A 37 -7.08 -17.00 16.55
N VAL A 38 -8.03 -17.42 15.72
CA VAL A 38 -9.44 -17.00 15.80
C VAL A 38 -10.18 -17.94 16.75
N GLY A 39 -10.77 -17.39 17.81
CA GLY A 39 -11.58 -18.17 18.75
C GLY A 39 -12.82 -18.78 18.08
N ASP A 40 -13.48 -19.74 18.74
CA ASP A 40 -14.64 -20.43 18.16
C ASP A 40 -15.77 -19.42 17.83
N VAL A 41 -16.08 -19.24 16.54
CA VAL A 41 -17.17 -18.39 16.05
C VAL A 41 -18.17 -19.22 15.26
N ARG A 42 -19.47 -19.08 15.56
CA ARG A 42 -20.55 -19.69 14.78
C ARG A 42 -21.20 -18.62 13.91
N LEU A 43 -21.06 -18.75 12.59
CA LEU A 43 -21.73 -17.89 11.62
C LEU A 43 -22.66 -18.72 10.73
N GLU A 44 -23.81 -18.15 10.39
CA GLU A 44 -24.79 -18.78 9.49
C GLU A 44 -24.37 -18.63 8.01
N HIS A 45 -23.67 -17.55 7.66
CA HIS A 45 -23.17 -17.29 6.32
C HIS A 45 -21.96 -16.35 6.35
N VAL A 46 -20.97 -16.62 5.49
CA VAL A 46 -19.84 -15.71 5.24
C VAL A 46 -19.76 -15.50 3.74
N ALA A 47 -19.87 -14.25 3.32
CA ALA A 47 -19.72 -13.86 1.92
C ALA A 47 -18.39 -13.13 1.77
N VAL A 48 -17.52 -13.63 0.89
CA VAL A 48 -16.21 -13.05 0.62
C VAL A 48 -16.14 -12.69 -0.85
N THR A 49 -15.77 -11.45 -1.14
CA THR A 49 -15.42 -11.02 -2.49
C THR A 49 -13.91 -11.16 -2.67
N LEU A 50 -13.49 -11.90 -3.68
CA LEU A 50 -12.10 -11.97 -4.09
C LEU A 50 -11.93 -11.00 -5.26
N ASP A 51 -11.46 -9.78 -4.97
CA ASP A 51 -11.10 -8.79 -6.00
C ASP A 51 -9.72 -9.12 -6.60
N LEU A 52 -9.60 -10.35 -7.12
CA LEU A 52 -8.36 -10.96 -7.60
C LEU A 52 -8.64 -11.64 -8.95
N SER A 53 -7.77 -11.49 -9.95
CA SER A 53 -7.84 -12.26 -11.20
C SER A 53 -7.37 -13.69 -10.97
N VAL A 54 -8.28 -14.67 -10.91
CA VAL A 54 -7.97 -16.08 -10.61
C VAL A 54 -6.85 -16.65 -11.50
N ASP A 55 -6.71 -16.17 -12.73
CA ASP A 55 -5.70 -16.65 -13.69
C ASP A 55 -4.28 -16.18 -13.36
N ASP A 56 -4.13 -15.16 -12.51
CA ASP A 56 -2.84 -14.56 -12.14
C ASP A 56 -2.15 -15.30 -10.98
N TYR A 57 -2.85 -16.25 -10.35
CA TYR A 57 -2.39 -16.97 -9.15
C TYR A 57 -2.31 -18.47 -9.42
N ASP A 58 -1.40 -19.17 -8.73
CA ASP A 58 -1.45 -20.63 -8.58
C ASP A 58 -2.50 -21.06 -7.54
N ASP A 59 -2.76 -22.36 -7.44
CA ASP A 59 -3.81 -22.94 -6.59
C ASP A 59 -3.50 -22.88 -5.07
N GLU A 60 -2.23 -22.77 -4.69
CA GLU A 60 -1.78 -22.67 -3.29
C GLU A 60 -1.86 -21.21 -2.80
N THR A 61 -1.41 -20.27 -3.64
CA THR A 61 -1.51 -18.83 -3.42
C THR A 61 -2.97 -18.40 -3.35
N LEU A 62 -3.81 -18.90 -4.27
CA LEU A 62 -5.24 -18.61 -4.27
C LEU A 62 -5.92 -19.11 -2.98
N ALA A 63 -5.50 -20.27 -2.46
CA ALA A 63 -6.00 -20.79 -1.19
C ALA A 63 -5.62 -19.91 0.01
N VAL A 64 -4.38 -19.41 0.07
CA VAL A 64 -3.92 -18.55 1.18
C VAL A 64 -4.63 -17.20 1.15
N LEU A 65 -4.70 -16.54 0.00
CA LEU A 65 -5.39 -15.25 -0.15
C LEU A 65 -6.88 -15.37 0.18
N TRP A 66 -7.50 -16.47 -0.24
CA TRP A 66 -8.90 -16.74 0.05
C TRP A 66 -9.13 -17.04 1.54
N ALA A 67 -8.28 -17.84 2.18
CA ALA A 67 -8.35 -18.09 3.61
C ALA A 67 -8.23 -16.80 4.45
N GLU A 68 -7.32 -15.89 4.05
CA GLU A 68 -7.17 -14.61 4.73
C GLU A 68 -8.36 -13.66 4.50
N ALA A 69 -8.92 -13.65 3.29
CA ALA A 69 -10.12 -12.88 3.00
C ALA A 69 -11.32 -13.39 3.83
N ILE A 70 -11.42 -14.71 4.03
CA ILE A 70 -12.38 -15.32 4.96
C ILE A 70 -12.10 -14.86 6.40
N ARG A 71 -10.86 -14.97 6.88
CA ARG A 71 -10.48 -14.53 8.24
C ARG A 71 -10.82 -13.06 8.48
N THR A 72 -10.49 -12.19 7.54
CA THR A 72 -10.79 -10.75 7.62
C THR A 72 -12.29 -10.51 7.75
N GLN A 73 -13.10 -11.21 6.95
CA GLN A 73 -14.55 -11.11 7.02
C GLN A 73 -15.11 -11.69 8.33
N LEU A 74 -14.56 -12.80 8.83
CA LEU A 74 -14.94 -13.40 10.12
C LEU A 74 -14.70 -12.44 11.28
N LEU A 75 -13.57 -11.74 11.30
CA LEU A 75 -13.25 -10.74 12.31
C LEU A 75 -14.19 -9.53 12.24
N ALA A 76 -14.60 -9.14 11.03
CA ALA A 76 -15.60 -8.08 10.83
C ALA A 76 -17.00 -8.49 11.32
N ASP A 77 -17.46 -9.71 11.01
CA ASP A 77 -18.82 -10.17 11.30
C ASP A 77 -18.99 -10.70 12.75
N GLY A 78 -17.96 -11.34 13.32
CA GLY A 78 -17.97 -11.89 14.68
C GLY A 78 -18.08 -10.84 15.80
N GLY A 79 -17.81 -9.57 15.50
CA GLY A 79 -17.98 -8.45 16.43
C GLY A 79 -19.44 -8.03 16.65
N GLY A 80 -20.35 -8.35 15.72
CA GLY A 80 -21.73 -7.88 15.73
C GLY A 80 -22.71 -8.75 16.52
N ARG A 81 -22.34 -9.99 16.89
CA ARG A 81 -23.29 -10.99 17.41
C ARG A 81 -22.72 -11.75 18.61
N ARG A 82 -22.26 -11.02 19.64
CA ARG A 82 -22.11 -11.59 20.98
C ARG A 82 -23.46 -11.52 21.69
N ASP A 83 -24.27 -12.56 21.54
CA ASP A 83 -25.33 -12.84 22.52
C ASP A 83 -24.66 -13.21 23.84
N VAL A 84 -24.46 -12.21 24.70
CA VAL A 84 -24.00 -12.41 26.07
C VAL A 84 -25.18 -12.90 26.88
N VAL A 85 -25.23 -14.21 27.10
CA VAL A 85 -26.03 -14.80 28.18
C VAL A 85 -25.10 -15.07 29.37
N ALA A 86 -25.59 -14.67 30.55
CA ALA A 86 -25.20 -15.02 31.92
C ALA A 86 -24.42 -13.93 32.72
N PRO A 87 -24.54 -13.94 34.07
CA PRO A 87 -25.19 -12.85 34.80
C PRO A 87 -24.28 -12.18 35.85
N GLY A 88 -24.66 -10.98 36.29
CA GLY A 88 -24.36 -10.38 37.60
C GLY A 88 -22.93 -10.52 38.16
N GLY A 89 -22.16 -9.44 38.12
CA GLY A 89 -20.91 -9.29 38.87
C GLY A 89 -20.46 -7.84 38.87
N ASP A 90 -20.21 -7.31 40.05
CA ASP A 90 -20.13 -5.89 40.37
C ASP A 90 -19.09 -5.08 39.58
N ALA A 91 -19.48 -3.83 39.36
CA ALA A 91 -18.60 -2.77 38.90
C ALA A 91 -17.53 -2.47 39.96
N ASP A 92 -16.38 -2.01 39.46
CA ASP A 92 -15.33 -1.32 40.20
C ASP A 92 -14.23 -2.20 40.84
N ALA A 93 -13.30 -2.69 40.01
CA ALA A 93 -11.87 -2.75 40.33
C ALA A 93 -11.02 -3.13 39.10
N SER A 94 -9.93 -2.37 38.90
CA SER A 94 -8.76 -2.66 38.04
C SER A 94 -8.65 -1.87 36.73
N ARG A 95 -8.32 -0.57 36.83
CA ARG A 95 -7.58 0.13 35.76
C ARG A 95 -6.12 -0.35 35.78
N GLY A 96 -5.83 -1.37 34.99
CA GLY A 96 -4.46 -1.76 34.67
C GLY A 96 -3.83 -0.80 33.65
N PRO A 97 -2.49 -0.70 33.60
CA PRO A 97 -1.78 0.00 32.53
C PRO A 97 -1.92 -0.83 31.24
N GLY A 98 -2.89 -0.47 30.41
CA GLY A 98 -3.23 -1.23 29.20
C GLY A 98 -4.68 -1.09 28.73
N SER A 99 -5.47 -0.18 29.29
CA SER A 99 -6.83 0.06 28.77
C SER A 99 -6.73 0.67 27.38
N TRP A 100 -7.22 -0.07 26.39
CA TRP A 100 -7.49 0.45 25.05
C TRP A 100 -8.26 1.77 25.16
N PRO A 101 -7.89 2.81 24.38
CA PRO A 101 -8.53 4.12 24.49
C PRO A 101 -10.03 3.99 24.27
N SER A 102 -10.83 4.64 25.11
CA SER A 102 -12.28 4.55 24.96
C SER A 102 -12.70 5.15 23.61
N PRO A 103 -13.79 4.68 22.98
CA PRO A 103 -14.27 5.28 21.73
C PRO A 103 -14.56 6.79 21.83
N VAL A 104 -14.80 7.30 23.04
CA VAL A 104 -14.98 8.74 23.30
C VAL A 104 -13.65 9.48 23.25
N ASP A 105 -12.59 8.91 23.82
CA ASP A 105 -11.24 9.48 23.79
C ASP A 105 -10.71 9.50 22.35
N VAL A 106 -10.94 8.41 21.60
CA VAL A 106 -10.59 8.31 20.17
C VAL A 106 -11.28 9.40 19.36
N ALA A 107 -12.61 9.57 19.49
CA ALA A 107 -13.34 10.60 18.77
C ALA A 107 -12.87 12.02 19.15
N THR A 108 -12.59 12.26 20.44
CA THR A 108 -12.11 13.56 20.93
C THR A 108 -10.72 13.88 20.40
N ALA A 109 -9.80 12.92 20.46
CA ALA A 109 -8.46 13.06 19.92
C ALA A 109 -8.46 13.23 18.40
N ALA A 110 -9.32 12.49 17.68
CA ALA A 110 -9.49 12.61 16.24
C ALA A 110 -10.01 14.02 15.84
N ARG A 111 -10.97 14.58 16.58
CA ARG A 111 -11.42 15.97 16.40
C ARG A 111 -10.29 16.96 16.59
N LEU A 112 -9.59 16.84 17.72
CA LEU A 112 -8.49 17.76 18.06
C LEU A 112 -7.40 17.69 16.98
N TRP A 113 -6.97 16.48 16.62
CA TRP A 113 -5.98 16.29 15.58
C TRP A 113 -6.44 16.87 14.25
N THR A 114 -7.67 16.58 13.80
CA THR A 114 -8.20 17.13 12.54
C THR A 114 -8.26 18.67 12.54
N ALA A 115 -8.59 19.28 13.68
CA ALA A 115 -8.66 20.74 13.82
C ALA A 115 -7.28 21.41 13.86
N THR A 116 -6.28 20.74 14.46
CA THR A 116 -4.92 21.27 14.61
C THR A 116 -3.93 20.81 13.54
N ALA A 117 -4.28 19.76 12.79
CA ALA A 117 -3.44 19.21 11.75
C ALA A 117 -3.27 20.27 10.67
N GLY A 118 -2.05 20.81 10.59
CA GLY A 118 -1.64 21.60 9.45
C GLY A 118 -1.75 20.80 8.15
N PRO A 119 -1.46 21.43 7.00
CA PRO A 119 -1.51 20.75 5.70
C PRO A 119 -0.57 19.54 5.62
N ARG A 120 0.44 19.47 6.48
CA ARG A 120 1.41 18.38 6.61
C ARG A 120 1.64 18.08 8.10
N PRO A 121 0.84 17.18 8.70
CA PRO A 121 1.11 16.76 10.07
C PRO A 121 2.48 16.07 10.14
N ALA A 122 3.23 16.30 11.21
CA ALA A 122 4.53 15.65 11.43
C ALA A 122 4.39 14.22 11.99
N ALA A 123 3.29 13.96 12.69
CA ALA A 123 3.03 12.69 13.35
C ALA A 123 1.55 12.33 13.35
N LEU A 124 1.29 11.03 13.38
CA LEU A 124 -0.04 10.44 13.51
C LEU A 124 -0.25 9.96 14.95
N PRO A 125 -1.22 10.52 15.69
CA PRO A 125 -1.48 10.13 17.08
C PRO A 125 -1.93 8.68 17.21
N SER A 126 -1.53 8.01 18.28
CA SER A 126 -1.96 6.64 18.61
C SER A 126 -3.49 6.48 18.71
N ALA A 127 -4.18 7.51 19.22
CA ALA A 127 -5.64 7.52 19.25
C ALA A 127 -6.27 7.54 17.85
N VAL A 128 -5.62 8.15 16.85
CA VAL A 128 -6.09 8.11 15.45
C VAL A 128 -5.74 6.75 14.83
N LEU A 129 -4.57 6.19 15.14
CA LEU A 129 -4.20 4.83 14.73
C LEU A 129 -5.17 3.76 15.23
N ALA A 130 -5.80 3.96 16.39
CA ALA A 130 -6.81 3.04 16.92
C ALA A 130 -8.02 2.88 15.98
N LEU A 131 -8.26 3.81 15.05
CA LEU A 131 -9.29 3.70 14.02
C LEU A 131 -8.96 2.65 12.93
N ALA A 132 -7.76 2.07 12.95
CA ALA A 132 -7.42 0.88 12.18
C ALA A 132 -8.29 -0.32 12.56
N ASP A 133 -8.74 -0.39 13.82
CA ASP A 133 -9.67 -1.41 14.27
C ASP A 133 -11.09 -1.08 13.76
N PRO A 134 -11.71 -1.96 12.94
CA PRO A 134 -13.04 -1.71 12.39
C PRO A 134 -14.11 -1.45 13.45
N GLN A 135 -14.01 -2.07 14.63
CA GLN A 135 -14.96 -1.89 15.73
C GLN A 135 -14.80 -0.51 16.38
N VAL A 136 -13.55 -0.06 16.55
CA VAL A 136 -13.26 1.28 17.07
C VAL A 136 -13.72 2.34 16.07
N ALA A 137 -13.46 2.15 14.77
CA ALA A 137 -13.94 3.03 13.71
C ALA A 137 -15.47 3.11 13.67
N ALA A 138 -16.16 1.96 13.68
CA ALA A 138 -17.62 1.89 13.72
C ALA A 138 -18.21 2.57 14.96
N SER A 139 -17.53 2.46 16.11
CA SER A 139 -17.93 3.11 17.35
C SER A 139 -17.66 4.62 17.37
N ALA A 140 -16.56 5.08 16.77
CA ALA A 140 -16.17 6.49 16.72
C ALA A 140 -17.00 7.30 15.70
N ARG A 141 -17.35 6.70 14.56
CA ARG A 141 -18.07 7.35 13.47
C ARG A 141 -19.37 8.06 13.89
N PRO A 142 -20.33 7.44 14.60
CA PRO A 142 -21.56 8.13 15.02
C PRO A 142 -21.31 9.25 16.02
N ARG A 143 -20.17 9.23 16.74
CA ARG A 143 -19.80 10.28 17.71
C ARG A 143 -19.24 11.52 17.04
N LEU A 144 -18.53 11.34 15.92
CA LEU A 144 -18.02 12.41 15.05
C LEU A 144 -19.12 12.97 14.14
N GLY A 145 -20.02 12.11 13.67
CA GLY A 145 -20.96 12.46 12.60
C GLY A 145 -20.27 12.51 11.23
N ASP A 146 -21.08 12.47 10.16
CA ASP A 146 -20.56 12.23 8.82
C ASP A 146 -19.64 13.33 8.29
N ALA A 147 -19.86 14.60 8.66
CA ALA A 147 -19.02 15.70 8.20
C ALA A 147 -17.61 15.63 8.81
N GLU A 148 -17.52 15.41 10.13
CA GLU A 148 -16.25 15.31 10.84
C GLU A 148 -15.50 14.04 10.47
N TRP A 149 -16.21 12.91 10.32
CA TRP A 149 -15.62 11.66 9.86
C TRP A 149 -14.97 11.81 8.48
N ARG A 150 -15.66 12.45 7.53
CA ARG A 150 -15.12 12.71 6.19
C ARG A 150 -13.90 13.64 6.22
N ALA A 151 -13.90 14.64 7.10
CA ALA A 151 -12.76 15.53 7.29
C ALA A 151 -11.55 14.80 7.90
N LEU A 152 -11.81 13.89 8.86
CA LEU A 152 -10.80 13.04 9.46
C LEU A 152 -10.17 12.10 8.43
N VAL A 153 -10.98 11.35 7.67
CA VAL A 153 -10.49 10.45 6.61
C VAL A 153 -9.64 11.22 5.59
N ALA A 154 -10.10 12.39 5.14
CA ALA A 154 -9.33 13.24 4.23
C ALA A 154 -8.03 13.80 4.85
N THR A 155 -7.96 13.91 6.17
CA THR A 155 -6.75 14.35 6.89
C THR A 155 -5.77 13.19 7.07
N ILE A 156 -6.26 11.98 7.36
CA ILE A 156 -5.46 10.75 7.36
C ILE A 156 -4.89 10.50 5.96
N GLU A 157 -5.74 10.58 4.94
CA GLU A 157 -5.32 10.41 3.55
C GLU A 157 -4.20 11.39 3.19
N ARG A 158 -4.35 12.69 3.47
CA ARG A 158 -3.30 13.69 3.21
C ARG A 158 -2.04 13.48 4.04
N ALA A 159 -2.18 12.99 5.27
CA ALA A 159 -1.06 12.73 6.16
C ALA A 159 -0.21 11.57 5.64
N LEU A 160 -0.87 10.51 5.17
CA LEU A 160 -0.21 9.32 4.66
C LEU A 160 0.23 9.48 3.21
N ALA A 161 -0.51 10.27 2.41
CA ALA A 161 -0.28 10.41 0.98
C ALA A 161 1.19 10.73 0.65
N PRO A 162 1.73 10.13 -0.43
CA PRO A 162 3.04 10.50 -0.94
C PRO A 162 3.16 12.02 -1.11
N GLN A 163 4.26 12.58 -0.62
CA GLN A 163 4.48 14.02 -0.59
C GLN A 163 4.82 14.57 -2.00
N ALA A 164 3.87 14.50 -2.94
CA ALA A 164 3.95 15.25 -4.19
C ALA A 164 3.65 16.72 -3.91
N ARG A 165 4.58 17.64 -4.23
CA ARG A 165 4.34 19.08 -4.06
C ARG A 165 3.21 19.55 -4.99
N SER A 166 2.25 20.25 -4.39
CA SER A 166 1.63 21.41 -5.04
C SER A 166 2.57 22.61 -4.84
N GLY A 167 3.21 23.06 -5.92
CA GLY A 167 3.84 24.38 -6.02
C GLY A 167 3.02 25.25 -6.97
N PRO A 168 2.95 26.58 -6.75
CA PRO A 168 2.11 27.46 -7.56
C PRO A 168 2.56 27.41 -9.01
N ALA A 169 1.61 27.16 -9.91
CA ALA A 169 1.81 27.31 -11.35
C ALA A 169 2.41 28.69 -11.59
N ALA A 170 3.63 28.72 -12.12
CA ALA A 170 4.29 29.94 -12.52
C ALA A 170 3.42 30.61 -13.59
N ALA A 171 2.78 31.69 -13.19
CA ALA A 171 2.35 32.72 -14.12
C ALA A 171 3.60 33.30 -14.79
N ALA A 172 3.73 33.04 -16.08
CA ALA A 172 4.39 33.91 -17.05
C ALA A 172 3.49 33.87 -18.28
N ASP A 173 2.49 34.75 -18.35
CA ASP A 173 2.55 35.99 -19.13
C ASP A 173 3.01 35.80 -20.58
N THR A 174 2.02 35.82 -21.47
CA THR A 174 1.90 36.70 -22.66
C THR A 174 3.20 37.41 -23.12
N THR A 175 3.64 37.40 -24.38
CA THR A 175 2.98 37.84 -25.63
C THR A 175 3.95 37.66 -26.86
N PRO A 176 3.72 38.11 -28.12
CA PRO A 176 3.77 37.24 -29.32
C PRO A 176 4.79 37.64 -30.43
N SER A 177 4.71 36.93 -31.57
CA SER A 177 5.07 37.37 -32.94
C SER A 177 6.51 37.14 -33.45
N ARG A 178 6.69 36.26 -34.46
CA ARG A 178 6.84 36.67 -35.88
C ARG A 178 7.11 35.50 -36.84
N SER A 179 6.52 35.71 -38.01
CA SER A 179 6.50 34.94 -39.26
C SER A 179 7.86 34.85 -40.00
N LEU A 180 7.84 34.07 -41.10
CA LEU A 180 8.80 33.88 -42.21
C LEU A 180 9.69 32.62 -42.04
N SER A 181 9.67 31.59 -42.89
CA SER A 181 9.42 31.58 -44.34
C SER A 181 8.96 30.20 -44.83
N ASP A 182 8.04 30.24 -45.78
CA ASP A 182 7.67 29.16 -46.70
C ASP A 182 8.61 29.20 -47.94
N PRO A 183 8.69 28.12 -48.74
CA PRO A 183 8.38 28.36 -50.15
C PRO A 183 7.58 27.27 -50.88
N ALA A 184 6.57 27.77 -51.60
CA ALA A 184 6.24 27.58 -53.02
C ALA A 184 5.51 26.30 -53.49
N GLN A 185 4.23 26.53 -53.80
CA GLN A 185 3.24 25.70 -54.48
C GLN A 185 3.42 25.67 -56.02
N PRO A 186 2.76 24.74 -56.75
CA PRO A 186 1.88 25.16 -57.86
C PRO A 186 0.50 24.44 -57.90
N PRO A 187 -0.48 24.93 -58.70
CA PRO A 187 -1.92 24.85 -58.43
C PRO A 187 -2.78 24.02 -59.44
N ASP A 188 -4.11 24.09 -59.22
CA ASP A 188 -5.27 23.76 -60.09
C ASP A 188 -5.79 22.30 -60.11
N ALA A 189 -7.09 21.96 -60.07
CA ALA A 189 -8.41 22.62 -59.93
C ALA A 189 -9.48 21.49 -59.75
N PRO A 190 -10.79 21.69 -60.03
CA PRO A 190 -11.89 22.15 -59.16
C PRO A 190 -12.87 21.04 -58.69
N ALA A 191 -13.82 21.43 -57.83
CA ALA A 191 -14.90 20.62 -57.26
C ALA A 191 -15.93 20.08 -58.27
N PRO A 192 -16.82 19.18 -57.82
CA PRO A 192 -18.23 19.56 -57.77
C PRO A 192 -18.92 19.22 -56.44
N ASP A 193 -19.94 20.03 -56.15
CA ASP A 193 -20.91 19.91 -55.06
C ASP A 193 -21.66 18.58 -55.09
N ASP A 194 -22.00 18.07 -53.90
CA ASP A 194 -23.37 17.59 -53.68
C ASP A 194 -23.73 17.64 -52.19
N ALA A 195 -24.90 18.20 -51.94
CA ALA A 195 -25.52 18.38 -50.65
C ALA A 195 -25.99 17.04 -50.05
N SER A 196 -25.82 16.85 -48.75
CA SER A 196 -26.88 16.21 -47.97
C SER A 196 -26.79 16.50 -46.48
N THR A 197 -27.87 17.10 -46.01
CA THR A 197 -28.26 17.39 -44.64
C THR A 197 -28.25 16.12 -43.79
N GLY A 198 -27.49 16.12 -42.69
CA GLY A 198 -27.45 15.02 -41.73
C GLY A 198 -27.08 15.55 -40.36
N ASP A 199 -28.10 16.00 -39.64
CA ASP A 199 -28.05 16.47 -38.25
C ASP A 199 -27.52 15.32 -37.36
N ALA A 200 -26.26 15.39 -36.96
CA ALA A 200 -25.64 14.44 -36.05
C ALA A 200 -25.64 15.05 -34.64
N PRO A 201 -26.30 14.43 -33.64
CA PRO A 201 -26.34 14.97 -32.29
C PRO A 201 -24.93 14.93 -31.68
N THR A 202 -24.47 16.11 -31.28
CA THR A 202 -23.29 16.34 -30.45
C THR A 202 -23.27 15.35 -29.27
N PRO A 203 -22.24 14.51 -29.11
CA PRO A 203 -22.10 13.72 -27.90
C PRO A 203 -21.79 14.70 -26.76
N VAL A 204 -22.79 14.92 -25.91
CA VAL A 204 -22.60 15.58 -24.61
C VAL A 204 -21.50 14.82 -23.89
N ALA A 205 -20.39 15.52 -23.62
CA ALA A 205 -19.35 15.04 -22.74
C ALA A 205 -19.98 14.77 -21.37
N VAL A 206 -20.34 13.52 -21.14
CA VAL A 206 -20.69 13.01 -19.81
C VAL A 206 -19.40 13.10 -19.01
N ALA A 207 -19.35 14.06 -18.08
CA ALA A 207 -18.30 14.15 -17.09
C ALA A 207 -18.11 12.77 -16.45
N PRO A 208 -16.86 12.31 -16.24
CA PRO A 208 -16.64 11.01 -15.64
C PRO A 208 -17.33 10.98 -14.28
N ALA A 209 -18.26 10.04 -14.14
CA ALA A 209 -18.95 9.78 -12.90
C ALA A 209 -17.91 9.57 -11.81
N THR A 210 -17.88 10.46 -10.82
CA THR A 210 -17.19 10.30 -9.55
C THR A 210 -17.44 8.89 -9.03
N THR A 211 -16.39 8.07 -9.03
CA THR A 211 -16.38 6.76 -8.40
C THR A 211 -16.85 6.86 -6.94
N PRO A 212 -17.54 5.83 -6.41
CA PRO A 212 -18.28 5.93 -5.16
C PRO A 212 -17.33 6.09 -3.96
N ARG A 213 -17.54 7.17 -3.21
CA ARG A 213 -16.91 7.54 -1.93
C ARG A 213 -16.61 6.41 -0.92
N PRO A 214 -17.45 5.36 -0.73
CA PRO A 214 -17.15 4.27 0.22
C PRO A 214 -15.87 3.49 -0.05
N VAL A 215 -15.44 3.34 -1.32
CA VAL A 215 -14.24 2.55 -1.66
C VAL A 215 -12.98 3.24 -1.14
N ARG A 216 -12.89 4.56 -1.33
CA ARG A 216 -11.76 5.37 -0.87
C ARG A 216 -11.62 5.43 0.66
N GLU A 217 -12.74 5.41 1.38
CA GLU A 217 -12.72 5.34 2.85
C GLU A 217 -12.12 4.02 3.32
N ALA A 218 -12.53 2.90 2.73
CA ALA A 218 -12.00 1.58 3.06
C ALA A 218 -10.50 1.47 2.74
N GLU A 219 -10.03 2.01 1.62
CA GLU A 219 -8.61 2.05 1.25
C GLU A 219 -7.77 2.83 2.27
N VAL A 220 -8.24 4.01 2.69
CA VAL A 220 -7.53 4.83 3.69
C VAL A 220 -7.45 4.13 5.04
N LEU A 221 -8.53 3.46 5.46
CA LEU A 221 -8.54 2.70 6.71
C LEU A 221 -7.69 1.43 6.62
N ALA A 222 -7.68 0.74 5.48
CA ALA A 222 -6.77 -0.40 5.25
C ALA A 222 -5.31 0.04 5.32
N TRP A 223 -4.99 1.21 4.75
CA TRP A 223 -3.64 1.75 4.85
C TRP A 223 -3.29 2.16 6.28
N LEU A 224 -4.23 2.79 7.00
CA LEU A 224 -4.08 3.09 8.42
C LEU A 224 -3.83 1.81 9.24
N ALA A 225 -4.49 0.70 8.90
CA ALA A 225 -4.28 -0.59 9.53
C ALA A 225 -2.87 -1.13 9.29
N ALA A 226 -2.34 -1.01 8.07
CA ALA A 226 -0.95 -1.36 7.78
C ALA A 226 0.05 -0.51 8.59
N VAL A 227 -0.23 0.79 8.78
CA VAL A 227 0.60 1.66 9.64
C VAL A 227 0.47 1.27 11.12
N ALA A 228 -0.72 0.89 11.58
CA ALA A 228 -0.96 0.48 12.96
C ALA A 228 -0.17 -0.78 13.35
N GLN A 229 0.06 -1.71 12.41
CA GLN A 229 0.89 -2.91 12.66
C GLN A 229 2.34 -2.58 13.01
N VAL A 230 2.88 -1.49 12.44
CA VAL A 230 4.28 -1.08 12.64
C VAL A 230 4.44 0.01 13.70
N ALA A 231 3.35 0.45 14.33
CA ALA A 231 3.38 1.51 15.32
C ALA A 231 4.23 1.13 16.56
N PRO A 232 4.83 2.12 17.25
CA PRO A 232 5.58 1.87 18.47
C PRO A 232 4.71 1.24 19.57
N GLU A 233 5.28 0.29 20.31
CA GLU A 233 4.64 -0.28 21.49
C GLU A 233 4.47 0.82 22.57
N GLY A 234 3.34 0.84 23.26
CA GLY A 234 3.07 1.81 24.33
C GLY A 234 2.35 3.10 23.92
N GLY A 235 1.85 3.19 22.68
CA GLY A 235 0.93 4.27 22.27
C GLY A 235 1.62 5.60 21.97
N ALA A 236 2.92 5.59 21.68
CA ALA A 236 3.60 6.76 21.12
C ALA A 236 3.06 7.10 19.71
N PRO A 237 3.08 8.39 19.31
CA PRO A 237 2.67 8.77 17.97
C PRO A 237 3.66 8.23 16.92
N VAL A 238 3.16 7.93 15.72
CA VAL A 238 3.99 7.55 14.57
C VAL A 238 4.53 8.81 13.91
N VAL A 239 5.86 8.96 13.84
CA VAL A 239 6.52 10.04 13.11
C VAL A 239 6.44 9.73 11.61
N LEU A 240 5.78 10.60 10.85
CA LEU A 240 5.48 10.33 9.43
C LEU A 240 6.72 10.41 8.53
N ALA A 241 7.77 11.11 8.96
CA ALA A 241 9.04 11.17 8.24
C ALA A 241 9.80 9.84 8.24
N ASP A 242 9.51 8.96 9.18
CA ASP A 242 10.13 7.65 9.34
C ASP A 242 9.29 6.51 8.74
N LEU A 243 8.08 6.83 8.28
CA LEU A 243 7.16 5.88 7.66
C LEU A 243 7.58 5.62 6.21
N THR A 244 7.82 4.35 5.88
CA THR A 244 8.13 3.87 4.53
C THR A 244 6.97 3.06 3.96
N ARG A 245 6.76 3.17 2.65
CA ARG A 245 5.86 2.31 1.86
C ARG A 245 6.60 1.18 1.15
N ALA A 246 7.94 1.20 1.22
CA ALA A 246 8.84 0.34 0.47
C ALA A 246 9.52 -0.70 1.36
N ALA A 247 8.95 -1.04 2.52
CA ALA A 247 9.60 -1.89 3.52
C ALA A 247 10.00 -3.26 2.96
N GLY A 248 9.30 -3.76 1.94
CA GLY A 248 9.62 -5.03 1.30
C GLY A 248 10.88 -5.01 0.42
N LEU A 249 11.48 -3.85 0.13
CA LEU A 249 12.79 -3.76 -0.53
C LEU A 249 13.86 -4.57 0.21
N VAL A 250 13.74 -4.71 1.54
CA VAL A 250 14.68 -5.51 2.34
C VAL A 250 14.70 -6.99 1.97
N LEU A 251 13.61 -7.51 1.40
CA LEU A 251 13.53 -8.89 0.90
C LEU A 251 14.39 -9.09 -0.35
N LEU A 252 14.70 -8.01 -1.06
CA LEU A 252 15.45 -8.01 -2.31
C LEU A 252 16.94 -7.68 -2.12
N TYR A 253 17.40 -7.52 -0.87
CA TYR A 253 18.75 -7.02 -0.57
C TYR A 253 19.90 -7.73 -1.30
N PRO A 254 19.86 -9.05 -1.63
CA PRO A 254 20.97 -9.70 -2.34
C PRO A 254 21.23 -9.10 -3.73
N TRP A 255 20.21 -8.54 -4.37
CA TRP A 255 20.31 -8.01 -5.75
C TRP A 255 20.37 -6.49 -5.82
N LEU A 256 19.93 -5.77 -4.77
CA LEU A 256 19.82 -4.30 -4.80
C LEU A 256 21.13 -3.60 -5.15
N ALA A 257 22.26 -4.09 -4.62
CA ALA A 257 23.57 -3.49 -4.88
C ALA A 257 24.00 -3.60 -6.36
N ASP A 258 23.70 -4.73 -7.02
CA ASP A 258 24.02 -4.90 -8.45
C ASP A 258 23.07 -4.10 -9.33
N HIS A 259 21.80 -4.00 -8.95
CA HIS A 259 20.83 -3.15 -9.64
C HIS A 259 21.25 -1.68 -9.60
N CYS A 260 21.61 -1.18 -8.42
CA CYS A 260 22.12 0.18 -8.21
C CYS A 260 23.39 0.47 -9.02
N ARG A 261 24.39 -0.43 -8.98
CA ARG A 261 25.63 -0.27 -9.75
C ARG A 261 25.40 -0.23 -11.26
N ARG A 262 24.44 -1.01 -11.77
CA ARG A 262 24.04 -0.94 -13.18
C ARG A 262 23.44 0.42 -13.53
N ALA A 263 22.55 0.95 -12.69
CA ALA A 263 21.97 2.28 -12.89
C ALA A 263 23.03 3.38 -12.86
N GLU A 264 23.98 3.34 -11.92
CA GLU A 264 25.12 4.27 -11.84
C GLU A 264 26.01 4.21 -13.09
N ALA A 265 26.30 3.01 -13.60
CA ALA A 265 27.12 2.83 -14.80
C ALA A 265 26.48 3.43 -16.05
N LEU A 266 25.14 3.43 -16.14
CA LEU A 266 24.38 4.09 -17.21
C LEU A 266 24.40 5.63 -17.06
N HIS A 267 24.68 6.15 -15.86
CA HIS A 267 24.58 7.56 -15.50
C HIS A 267 25.84 8.13 -14.83
N PRO A 268 27.03 8.00 -15.43
CA PRO A 268 28.30 8.33 -14.77
C PRO A 268 28.49 9.83 -14.45
N ARG A 269 27.60 10.70 -14.95
CA ARG A 269 27.65 12.15 -14.77
C ARG A 269 26.67 12.68 -13.71
N LEU A 270 25.79 11.83 -13.19
CA LEU A 270 24.79 12.20 -12.18
C LEU A 270 25.31 11.87 -10.77
N ASP A 271 24.71 12.46 -9.73
CA ASP A 271 24.99 12.09 -8.36
C ASP A 271 24.62 10.60 -8.14
N PRO A 272 25.58 9.74 -7.73
CA PRO A 272 25.30 8.33 -7.49
C PRO A 272 24.18 8.10 -6.49
N VAL A 273 24.02 8.95 -5.46
CA VAL A 273 22.92 8.82 -4.48
C VAL A 273 21.57 9.01 -5.16
N ASP A 274 21.41 10.05 -5.97
CA ASP A 274 20.14 10.34 -6.66
C ASP A 274 19.79 9.23 -7.67
N VAL A 275 20.79 8.69 -8.37
CA VAL A 275 20.59 7.57 -9.30
C VAL A 275 20.13 6.32 -8.56
N ARG A 276 20.73 6.01 -7.40
CA ARG A 276 20.32 4.88 -6.55
C ARG A 276 18.92 5.05 -6.00
N GLU A 277 18.53 6.25 -5.55
CA GLU A 277 17.17 6.54 -5.09
C GLU A 277 16.13 6.23 -6.17
N LEU A 278 16.37 6.68 -7.40
CA LEU A 278 15.48 6.45 -8.54
C LEU A 278 15.46 4.98 -8.96
N ALA A 279 16.61 4.29 -8.96
CA ALA A 279 16.69 2.87 -9.28
C ALA A 279 15.91 2.03 -8.27
N LEU A 280 16.12 2.26 -6.97
CA LEU A 280 15.38 1.57 -5.90
C LEU A 280 13.88 1.88 -5.93
N ALA A 281 13.49 3.13 -6.19
CA ALA A 281 12.09 3.50 -6.37
C ALA A 281 11.42 2.69 -7.51
N ALA A 282 12.12 2.54 -8.63
CA ALA A 282 11.63 1.77 -9.78
C ALA A 282 11.43 0.27 -9.48
N VAL A 283 12.05 -0.29 -8.45
CA VAL A 283 11.82 -1.68 -7.97
C VAL A 283 10.53 -1.78 -7.14
N VAL A 284 10.09 -0.69 -6.52
CA VAL A 284 8.84 -0.64 -5.76
C VAL A 284 7.67 -0.35 -6.70
N ASP A 285 7.71 0.81 -7.37
CA ASP A 285 6.73 1.21 -8.37
C ASP A 285 7.41 2.17 -9.38
N PRO A 286 7.55 1.78 -10.66
CA PRO A 286 8.17 2.63 -11.67
C PRO A 286 7.33 3.86 -12.03
N ASP A 287 6.03 3.84 -11.73
CA ASP A 287 5.08 4.89 -12.07
C ASP A 287 4.88 5.91 -10.92
N ASP A 288 5.39 5.63 -9.71
CA ASP A 288 5.34 6.55 -8.56
C ASP A 288 6.68 7.31 -8.38
N PRO A 289 6.80 8.55 -8.90
CA PRO A 289 8.02 9.35 -8.78
C PRO A 289 8.33 9.78 -7.34
N THR A 290 7.38 9.68 -6.42
CA THR A 290 7.55 10.13 -5.03
C THR A 290 8.30 9.10 -4.17
N LEU A 291 8.43 7.86 -4.63
CA LEU A 291 9.14 6.81 -3.90
C LEU A 291 10.65 7.05 -3.79
N ALA A 292 11.21 7.87 -4.68
CA ALA A 292 12.61 8.29 -4.54
C ALA A 292 12.84 9.14 -3.27
N ASP A 293 11.78 9.74 -2.70
CA ASP A 293 11.82 10.46 -1.44
C ASP A 293 11.44 9.59 -0.22
N ASP A 294 11.06 8.32 -0.42
CA ASP A 294 10.75 7.39 0.66
C ASP A 294 11.96 7.19 1.60
N PRO A 295 11.77 7.22 2.93
CA PRO A 295 12.90 7.25 3.86
C PRO A 295 13.75 5.97 3.80
N LEU A 296 13.16 4.81 3.52
CA LEU A 296 13.93 3.57 3.34
C LEU A 296 14.71 3.59 2.02
N VAL A 297 14.09 4.05 0.93
CA VAL A 297 14.75 4.20 -0.37
C VAL A 297 15.99 5.09 -0.25
N ARG A 298 15.86 6.24 0.41
CA ARG A 298 16.96 7.18 0.66
C ARG A 298 18.07 6.56 1.51
N LEU A 299 17.69 5.90 2.60
CA LEU A 299 18.64 5.22 3.50
C LEU A 299 19.44 4.15 2.75
N LEU A 300 18.75 3.30 1.98
CA LEU A 300 19.36 2.23 1.18
C LEU A 300 20.20 2.77 0.02
N ALA A 301 19.87 3.95 -0.52
CA ALA A 301 20.68 4.67 -1.50
C ALA A 301 21.94 5.32 -0.88
N GLY A 302 22.11 5.27 0.44
CA GLY A 302 23.28 5.82 1.15
C GLY A 302 23.14 7.29 1.53
N ARG A 303 21.92 7.85 1.51
CA ARG A 303 21.66 9.19 2.05
C ARG A 303 21.63 9.14 3.57
N ALA A 304 22.33 10.07 4.21
CA ALA A 304 22.35 10.16 5.67
C ALA A 304 20.94 10.47 6.22
N PRO A 305 20.54 9.84 7.36
CA PRO A 305 19.30 10.17 8.05
C PRO A 305 19.20 11.67 8.35
N GLY A 306 17.99 12.24 8.26
CA GLY A 306 17.72 13.65 8.57
C GLY A 306 18.23 14.68 7.54
N VAL A 307 19.04 14.29 6.54
CA VAL A 307 19.57 15.22 5.53
C VAL A 307 18.57 15.43 4.39
N GLY A 308 17.93 16.59 4.32
CA GLY A 308 17.16 17.04 3.14
C GLY A 308 15.79 16.39 3.00
N VAL A 309 14.94 16.50 4.02
CA VAL A 309 13.55 15.96 4.05
C VAL A 309 12.65 16.62 2.98
N GLU A 310 13.10 17.72 2.38
CA GLU A 310 12.40 18.38 1.29
C GLU A 310 12.47 17.60 -0.02
N PRO A 311 11.33 17.38 -0.73
CA PRO A 311 11.31 16.78 -2.05
C PRO A 311 12.26 17.49 -3.02
N ARG A 312 13.01 16.74 -3.83
CA ARG A 312 13.98 17.30 -4.77
C ARG A 312 13.52 17.12 -6.21
N ALA A 313 13.72 18.16 -7.02
CA ALA A 313 13.55 18.03 -8.46
C ALA A 313 14.67 17.13 -9.00
N ARG A 314 14.35 15.87 -9.28
CA ARG A 314 15.26 14.93 -9.92
C ARG A 314 15.04 14.98 -11.43
N MET A 315 16.12 15.03 -12.20
CA MET A 315 16.00 14.86 -13.65
C MET A 315 15.60 13.41 -13.94
N PRO A 316 14.70 13.16 -14.92
CA PRO A 316 14.44 11.80 -15.38
C PRO A 316 15.74 11.13 -15.82
N LEU A 317 15.92 9.87 -15.43
CA LEU A 317 17.06 9.08 -15.86
C LEU A 317 16.94 8.77 -17.36
N SER A 318 18.04 8.99 -18.09
CA SER A 318 18.15 8.54 -19.47
C SER A 318 18.28 7.02 -19.52
N GLY A 319 17.41 6.31 -20.24
CA GLY A 319 17.40 4.84 -20.17
C GLY A 319 16.59 4.29 -18.99
N ALA A 320 15.48 4.97 -18.68
CA ALA A 320 14.48 4.49 -17.71
C ALA A 320 13.98 3.08 -18.03
N ARG A 321 13.96 2.69 -19.32
CA ARG A 321 13.58 1.35 -19.76
C ARG A 321 14.57 0.29 -19.28
N GLU A 322 15.87 0.52 -19.44
CA GLU A 322 16.92 -0.41 -19.01
C GLU A 322 16.93 -0.56 -17.48
N ILE A 323 16.60 0.51 -16.75
CA ILE A 323 16.43 0.47 -15.30
C ILE A 323 15.18 -0.34 -14.92
N ALA A 324 14.06 -0.14 -15.61
CA ALA A 324 12.83 -0.91 -15.40
C ALA A 324 13.06 -2.41 -15.70
N GLU A 325 13.68 -2.75 -16.83
CA GLU A 325 14.04 -4.13 -17.19
C GLU A 325 14.97 -4.76 -16.13
N SER A 326 15.92 -3.98 -15.59
CA SER A 326 16.74 -4.45 -14.47
C SER A 326 15.96 -4.64 -13.18
N ALA A 327 14.97 -3.79 -12.88
CA ALA A 327 14.13 -3.91 -11.70
C ALA A 327 13.23 -5.15 -11.79
N ASP A 328 12.66 -5.40 -12.97
CA ASP A 328 11.85 -6.58 -13.25
C ASP A 328 12.69 -7.86 -13.12
N GLY A 329 13.95 -7.84 -13.59
CA GLY A 329 14.89 -8.94 -13.37
C GLY A 329 15.19 -9.23 -11.88
N VAL A 330 15.19 -8.20 -11.02
CA VAL A 330 15.32 -8.39 -9.55
C VAL A 330 14.08 -9.07 -8.98
N LEU A 331 12.89 -8.62 -9.39
CA LEU A 331 11.62 -9.17 -8.92
C LEU A 331 11.43 -10.62 -9.37
N ALA A 332 11.74 -10.93 -10.64
CA ALA A 332 11.73 -12.28 -11.16
C ALA A 332 12.74 -13.18 -10.44
N GLY A 333 13.94 -12.65 -10.12
CA GLY A 333 14.95 -13.36 -9.34
C GLY A 333 14.47 -13.73 -7.93
N PHE A 334 13.76 -12.82 -7.26
CA PHE A 334 13.14 -13.07 -5.96
C PHE A 334 11.99 -14.09 -6.04
N ALA A 335 11.09 -13.91 -7.01
CA ALA A 335 9.96 -14.83 -7.23
C ALA A 335 10.45 -16.25 -7.52
N GLY A 336 11.54 -16.41 -8.28
CA GLY A 336 12.15 -17.70 -8.56
C GLY A 336 12.75 -18.44 -7.36
N LEU A 337 12.92 -17.77 -6.20
CA LEU A 337 13.35 -18.43 -4.95
C LEU A 337 12.18 -18.90 -4.08
N LEU A 338 10.98 -18.42 -4.35
CA LEU A 338 9.79 -18.73 -3.59
C LEU A 338 9.09 -19.94 -4.25
N PRO A 339 8.92 -21.08 -3.53
CA PRO A 339 8.30 -22.26 -4.11
C PRO A 339 6.90 -21.96 -4.65
N GLY A 340 6.68 -22.18 -5.96
CA GLY A 340 5.39 -21.96 -6.63
C GLY A 340 5.20 -20.56 -7.26
N PHE A 341 6.14 -19.63 -7.02
CA PHE A 341 6.06 -18.25 -7.50
C PHE A 341 6.89 -17.99 -8.76
N GLU A 342 7.45 -19.03 -9.39
CA GLU A 342 8.37 -18.88 -10.53
C GLU A 342 7.68 -18.25 -11.77
N ARG A 343 6.35 -18.24 -11.79
CA ARG A 343 5.53 -17.65 -12.85
C ARG A 343 4.76 -16.40 -12.40
N SER A 344 5.00 -15.93 -11.18
CA SER A 344 4.36 -14.72 -10.67
C SER A 344 4.79 -13.51 -11.49
N SER A 345 3.81 -12.65 -11.81
CA SER A 345 4.06 -11.40 -12.53
C SER A 345 4.74 -10.37 -11.63
N GLU A 346 5.52 -9.47 -12.21
CA GLU A 346 6.21 -8.39 -11.49
C GLU A 346 5.24 -7.48 -10.73
N PRO A 347 4.08 -7.07 -11.28
CA PRO A 347 3.08 -6.31 -10.54
C PRO A 347 2.57 -7.04 -9.29
N PHE A 348 2.37 -8.37 -9.38
CA PHE A 348 1.96 -9.17 -8.23
C PHE A 348 3.05 -9.21 -7.16
N VAL A 349 4.31 -9.42 -7.55
CA VAL A 349 5.44 -9.46 -6.61
C VAL A 349 5.55 -8.12 -5.88
N ARG A 350 5.44 -7.00 -6.62
CA ARG A 350 5.43 -5.65 -6.04
C ARG A 350 4.33 -5.49 -5.01
N ALA A 351 3.08 -5.76 -5.39
CA ALA A 351 1.92 -5.57 -4.52
C ALA A 351 1.93 -6.48 -3.27
N SER A 352 2.39 -7.73 -3.43
CA SER A 352 2.28 -8.73 -2.37
C SER A 352 3.46 -8.74 -1.40
N TRP A 353 4.64 -8.33 -1.87
CA TRP A 353 5.89 -8.43 -1.11
C TRP A 353 6.58 -7.10 -0.87
N ILE A 354 6.64 -6.24 -1.90
CA ILE A 354 7.55 -5.07 -1.92
C ILE A 354 6.87 -3.82 -1.35
N VAL A 355 5.67 -3.52 -1.84
CA VAL A 355 4.82 -2.43 -1.34
C VAL A 355 4.30 -2.85 0.02
N ARG A 356 4.97 -2.36 1.06
CA ARG A 356 4.77 -2.79 2.44
C ARG A 356 5.05 -1.62 3.36
N ALA A 357 4.13 -1.38 4.29
CA ALA A 357 4.32 -0.38 5.33
C ALA A 357 5.48 -0.78 6.25
N GLY A 358 6.30 0.19 6.62
CA GLY A 358 7.34 0.01 7.61
C GLY A 358 7.64 1.30 8.36
N LEU A 359 8.23 1.17 9.53
CA LEU A 359 8.68 2.28 10.36
C LEU A 359 10.18 2.15 10.63
N LEU A 360 10.93 3.20 10.29
CA LEU A 360 12.35 3.29 10.56
C LEU A 360 12.61 3.91 11.93
N ASP A 361 13.53 3.31 12.67
CA ASP A 361 14.11 3.89 13.88
C ASP A 361 15.59 4.13 13.60
N THR A 362 15.87 5.36 13.15
CA THR A 362 17.22 5.80 12.73
C THR A 362 18.10 6.26 13.90
N ASP A 363 17.54 6.33 15.11
CA ASP A 363 18.28 6.63 16.34
C ASP A 363 19.05 5.40 16.86
N ARG A 364 18.83 4.22 16.28
CA ARG A 364 19.56 2.98 16.57
C ARG A 364 20.71 2.74 15.61
N ASP A 365 21.73 2.04 16.10
CA ASP A 365 22.81 1.49 15.29
C ASP A 365 23.02 0.00 15.63
N PRO A 366 22.69 -0.96 14.73
CA PRO A 366 22.12 -0.76 13.39
C PRO A 366 20.74 -0.10 13.38
N VAL A 367 20.38 0.57 12.28
CA VAL A 367 19.04 1.13 12.06
C VAL A 367 18.01 0.01 12.14
N LEU A 368 16.89 0.22 12.83
CA LEU A 368 15.82 -0.77 12.93
C LEU A 368 14.70 -0.42 11.95
N LEU A 369 14.35 -1.37 11.07
CA LEU A 369 13.12 -1.34 10.29
C LEU A 369 12.10 -2.29 10.92
N THR A 370 10.97 -1.75 11.36
CA THR A 370 9.79 -2.55 11.70
C THR A 370 8.89 -2.61 10.47
N ALA A 371 8.70 -3.78 9.88
CA ALA A 371 7.91 -3.99 8.67
C ALA A 371 6.59 -4.70 9.00
N ALA A 372 5.50 -4.27 8.36
CA ALA A 372 4.18 -4.90 8.51
C ALA A 372 4.22 -6.34 8.01
N THR A 373 3.49 -7.25 8.65
CA THR A 373 3.37 -8.64 8.21
C THR A 373 2.31 -8.78 7.13
N HIS A 374 2.64 -9.59 6.12
CA HIS A 374 1.72 -9.96 5.04
C HIS A 374 1.44 -11.47 5.10
N PRO A 375 0.29 -11.95 4.58
CA PRO A 375 -0.08 -13.37 4.65
C PRO A 375 0.96 -14.32 4.06
N LEU A 376 1.70 -13.88 3.03
CA LEU A 376 2.73 -14.69 2.37
C LEU A 376 4.03 -14.78 3.17
N ASP A 377 4.17 -14.05 4.29
CA ASP A 377 5.39 -14.04 5.09
C ASP A 377 5.73 -15.40 5.70
N VAL A 378 4.76 -16.32 5.73
CA VAL A 378 4.96 -17.73 6.07
C VAL A 378 6.04 -18.41 5.20
N LEU A 379 6.36 -17.84 4.04
CA LEU A 379 7.41 -18.35 3.14
C LEU A 379 8.78 -17.71 3.40
N LEU A 380 8.88 -16.60 4.15
CA LEU A 380 10.17 -15.94 4.43
C LEU A 380 11.22 -16.88 5.04
N PRO A 381 10.88 -17.81 5.96
CA PRO A 381 11.86 -18.78 6.49
C PRO A 381 12.42 -19.75 5.44
N ARG A 382 11.81 -19.84 4.24
CA ARG A 382 12.27 -20.69 3.14
C ARG A 382 13.28 -19.99 2.22
N LEU A 383 13.47 -18.69 2.38
CA LEU A 383 14.46 -17.96 1.59
C LEU A 383 15.88 -18.48 1.89
N PRO A 384 16.76 -18.60 0.89
CA PRO A 384 18.11 -19.13 1.06
C PRO A 384 19.09 -18.14 1.71
N PHE A 385 18.60 -17.02 2.24
CA PHE A 385 19.39 -15.95 2.84
C PHE A 385 18.68 -15.34 4.06
N PRO A 386 19.44 -14.77 5.02
CA PRO A 386 18.86 -14.19 6.23
C PRO A 386 18.17 -12.84 5.93
N VAL A 387 16.98 -12.63 6.52
CA VAL A 387 16.22 -11.38 6.35
C VAL A 387 16.36 -10.43 7.56
N GLY A 388 16.97 -10.89 8.67
CA GLY A 388 17.01 -10.12 9.93
C GLY A 388 18.03 -8.98 9.99
N LEU A 389 19.07 -9.01 9.16
CA LEU A 389 20.10 -7.97 9.10
C LEU A 389 20.66 -7.89 7.67
N LEU A 390 20.63 -6.70 7.09
CA LEU A 390 21.19 -6.45 5.76
C LEU A 390 22.12 -5.24 5.78
N LYS A 391 23.06 -5.24 4.83
CA LYS A 391 24.03 -4.16 4.64
C LYS A 391 24.34 -4.03 3.14
N LEU A 392 24.00 -2.89 2.56
CA LEU A 392 24.49 -2.52 1.23
C LEU A 392 25.87 -1.84 1.36
N PRO A 393 26.68 -1.79 0.29
CA PRO A 393 28.05 -1.26 0.36
C PRO A 393 28.14 0.20 0.84
N TRP A 394 27.06 0.97 0.67
CA TRP A 394 27.01 2.41 0.92
C TRP A 394 25.93 2.84 1.91
N SER A 395 25.03 1.94 2.34
CA SER A 395 24.01 2.25 3.35
C SER A 395 24.52 1.87 4.74
N PRO A 396 24.02 2.43 5.85
CA PRO A 396 24.21 1.84 7.17
C PRO A 396 23.61 0.41 7.24
N PRO A 397 24.03 -0.44 8.19
CA PRO A 397 23.38 -1.73 8.42
C PRO A 397 21.93 -1.50 8.90
N VAL A 398 21.01 -2.35 8.44
CA VAL A 398 19.59 -2.30 8.79
C VAL A 398 19.16 -3.64 9.37
N THR A 399 18.71 -3.63 10.61
CA THR A 399 18.04 -4.76 11.26
C THR A 399 16.56 -4.73 10.89
N VAL A 400 15.98 -5.87 10.53
CA VAL A 400 14.56 -5.96 10.13
C VAL A 400 13.78 -6.79 11.15
N ARG A 401 12.63 -6.26 11.57
CA ARG A 401 11.65 -6.97 12.39
C ARG A 401 10.29 -6.94 11.70
N PHE A 402 9.75 -8.12 11.38
CA PHE A 402 8.37 -8.25 10.90
C PHE A 402 7.41 -8.27 12.10
N ARG A 403 6.30 -7.55 11.99
CA ARG A 403 5.26 -7.46 13.02
C ARG A 403 3.86 -7.70 12.52
#